data_AF-H9FGQ3-F1
#
_entry.id   AF-H9FGQ3-F1
#
_cell.length_a   1.000
_cell.length_b   1.000
_cell.length_c   1.000
_cell.angle_alpha   90.00
_cell.angle_beta   90.00
_cell.angle_gamma   90.00
#
_symmetry.space_group_name_H-M   'P 1'
#
loop_
_entity.id
_entity.type
_entity.pdbx_description
1 polymer ?
#
loop_
_entity_poly.entity_id
_entity_poly.type
_entity_poly.pdbx_seq_one_letter_code
_entity_poly.pdbx_strand_id
1 'polypeptide(L)'
;SGSPQRVNGKVKGRIFVGSSQIPIVFENTDLHSYVVMNHGRSYTAISTIPETVGYSLLPLAPVGGIIGWMFAVEQDGFKNGFSITGGEFTRQAEVTFIGHPGKLVIKQRFSGIDEHGHLTIDTELEGHVPQIPFGSSVHIEPYTE
;
A
#
# COMPACT_ATOMS: atom_id res chain seq x y z
N SER A 1 -1.62 5.45 -26.55
CA SER A 1 -1.43 6.36 -25.40
C SER A 1 -2.19 5.78 -24.23
N GLY A 2 -1.53 5.43 -23.12
CA GLY A 2 -2.22 4.89 -21.95
C GLY A 2 -3.04 5.97 -21.25
N SER A 3 -4.36 5.81 -21.19
CA SER A 3 -5.20 6.64 -20.33
C SER A 3 -4.79 6.46 -18.87
N PRO A 4 -4.87 7.50 -18.04
CA PRO A 4 -4.60 7.34 -16.63
C PRO A 4 -5.54 6.32 -15.97
N GLN A 5 -5.00 5.48 -15.10
CA GLN A 5 -5.79 4.50 -14.35
C GLN A 5 -5.96 4.96 -12.91
N ARG A 6 -7.17 4.78 -12.37
CA ARG A 6 -7.48 5.03 -10.96
C ARG A 6 -7.61 3.71 -10.22
N VAL A 7 -7.17 3.71 -8.97
CA VAL A 7 -7.38 2.61 -8.03
C VAL A 7 -8.08 3.16 -6.81
N ASN A 8 -9.17 2.55 -6.39
CA ASN A 8 -9.95 2.96 -5.23
C ASN A 8 -10.13 1.78 -4.28
N GLY A 9 -10.18 2.07 -2.99
CA GLY A 9 -10.22 1.02 -2.00
C GLY A 9 -10.47 1.49 -0.59
N LYS A 10 -10.66 0.49 0.29
CA LYS A 10 -10.73 0.70 1.72
C LYS A 10 -9.52 0.09 2.41
N VAL A 11 -9.11 0.73 3.50
CA VAL A 11 -8.08 0.25 4.42
C VAL A 11 -8.70 0.09 5.79
N LYS A 12 -8.37 -1.02 6.44
CA LYS A 12 -8.61 -1.22 7.87
C LYS A 12 -7.33 -1.69 8.54
N GLY A 13 -7.16 -1.33 9.80
CA GLY A 13 -5.94 -1.62 10.54
C GLY A 13 -6.19 -1.93 12.00
N ARG A 14 -5.43 -2.89 12.53
CA ARG A 14 -5.27 -3.16 13.97
C ARG A 14 -3.77 -3.20 14.29
N ILE A 15 -3.23 -2.06 14.70
CA ILE A 15 -1.79 -1.82 14.76
C ILE A 15 -1.32 -1.54 16.19
N PHE A 16 -0.32 -2.29 16.64
CA PHE A 16 0.43 -2.02 17.86
C PHE A 16 1.64 -1.15 17.53
N VAL A 17 1.80 -0.03 18.23
CA VAL A 17 2.88 0.95 17.98
C VAL A 17 3.89 0.90 19.12
N GLY A 18 5.16 0.68 18.77
CA GLY A 18 6.25 0.59 19.74
C GLY A 18 6.03 -0.56 20.73
N SER A 19 6.03 -0.24 22.02
CA SER A 19 5.78 -1.20 23.11
C SER A 19 4.32 -1.22 23.61
N SER A 20 3.42 -0.44 22.99
CA SER A 20 2.02 -0.38 23.39
C SER A 20 1.35 -1.75 23.30
N GLN A 21 0.67 -2.15 24.37
CA GLN A 21 -0.17 -3.36 24.40
C GLN A 21 -1.59 -3.09 23.92
N ILE A 22 -1.95 -1.83 23.67
CA ILE A 22 -3.27 -1.43 23.16
C ILE A 22 -3.10 -1.07 21.69
N PRO A 23 -3.80 -1.76 20.76
CA PRO A 23 -3.71 -1.45 19.35
C PRO A 23 -4.54 -0.22 19.01
N ILE A 24 -4.07 0.52 18.02
CA ILE A 24 -4.85 1.53 17.32
C ILE A 24 -5.65 0.80 16.25
N VAL A 25 -6.97 0.98 16.30
CA VAL A 25 -7.91 0.39 15.34
C VAL A 25 -8.49 1.51 14.49
N PHE A 26 -8.48 1.32 13.18
CA PHE A 26 -9.15 2.19 12.23
C PHE A 26 -9.82 1.35 11.14
N GLU A 27 -10.97 1.82 10.70
CA GLU A 27 -11.80 1.18 9.70
C GLU A 27 -12.30 2.24 8.72
N ASN A 28 -12.74 1.81 7.54
CA ASN A 28 -13.33 2.69 6.53
C ASN A 28 -12.42 3.85 6.07
N THR A 29 -11.10 3.66 6.15
CA THR A 29 -10.10 4.60 5.63
C THR A 29 -10.03 4.46 4.11
N ASP A 30 -10.07 5.58 3.39
CA ASP A 30 -10.02 5.57 1.92
C ASP A 30 -8.59 5.44 1.40
N LEU A 31 -8.41 4.57 0.41
CA LEU A 31 -7.22 4.51 -0.44
C LEU A 31 -7.60 4.97 -1.84
N HIS A 32 -6.91 5.99 -2.32
CA HIS A 32 -7.01 6.48 -3.68
C HIS A 32 -5.64 6.47 -4.34
N SER A 33 -5.55 5.90 -5.53
CA SER A 33 -4.32 5.91 -6.30
C SER A 33 -4.57 6.38 -7.73
N TYR A 34 -3.59 7.11 -8.27
CA TYR A 34 -3.57 7.56 -9.65
C TYR A 34 -2.29 7.08 -10.33
N VAL A 35 -2.43 6.50 -11.52
CA VAL A 35 -1.35 5.87 -12.26
C VAL A 35 -1.19 6.53 -13.63
N VAL A 36 0.04 6.93 -13.93
CA VAL A 36 0.43 7.44 -15.24
C VAL A 36 1.15 6.33 -16.00
N MET A 37 0.39 5.54 -16.76
CA MET A 37 0.82 4.31 -17.45
C MET A 37 2.13 4.47 -18.23
N ASN A 38 2.28 5.55 -19.01
CA ASN A 38 3.47 5.76 -19.84
C ASN A 38 4.76 6.06 -19.06
N HIS A 39 4.65 6.41 -17.76
CA HIS A 39 5.79 6.78 -16.93
C HIS A 39 6.05 5.79 -15.80
N GLY A 40 5.22 4.74 -15.65
CA GLY A 40 5.33 3.76 -14.55
C GLY A 40 5.22 4.37 -13.16
N ARG A 41 4.58 5.54 -13.04
CA ARG A 41 4.44 6.28 -11.78
C ARG A 41 3.07 6.06 -11.18
N SER A 42 3.03 5.59 -9.95
CA SER A 42 1.84 5.48 -9.12
C SER A 42 1.92 6.46 -7.95
N TYR A 43 0.83 7.19 -7.72
CA TYR A 43 0.67 8.09 -6.58
C TYR A 43 -0.49 7.59 -5.74
N THR A 44 -0.22 7.17 -4.51
CA THR A 44 -1.23 6.64 -3.59
C THR A 44 -1.40 7.56 -2.40
N ALA A 45 -2.65 7.87 -2.08
CA ALA A 45 -3.06 8.61 -0.89
C ALA A 45 -3.95 7.70 -0.03
N ILE A 46 -3.68 7.68 1.26
CA ILE A 46 -4.52 7.02 2.28
C ILE A 46 -4.96 8.12 3.25
N SER A 47 -6.25 8.42 3.30
CA SER A 47 -6.79 9.53 4.11
C SER A 47 -7.40 9.02 5.41
N THR A 48 -7.77 9.91 6.34
CA THR A 48 -8.43 9.56 7.62
C THR A 48 -7.67 8.60 8.55
N ILE A 49 -6.36 8.49 8.38
CA ILE A 49 -5.48 7.75 9.30
C ILE A 49 -5.33 8.53 10.62
N PRO A 50 -5.54 7.89 11.79
CA PRO A 50 -5.31 8.54 13.08
C PRO A 50 -3.87 9.02 13.23
N GLU A 51 -3.67 10.24 13.75
CA GLU A 51 -2.32 10.80 13.98
C GLU A 51 -1.47 9.93 14.90
N THR A 52 -2.11 9.18 15.81
CA THR A 52 -1.48 8.25 16.75
C THR A 52 -0.74 7.09 16.06
N VAL A 53 -1.07 6.78 14.80
CA VAL A 53 -0.39 5.74 14.01
C VAL A 53 0.25 6.29 12.74
N GLY A 54 -0.24 7.40 12.19
CA GLY A 54 0.15 7.94 10.89
C GLY A 54 1.65 8.05 10.65
N TYR A 55 2.41 8.64 11.59
CA TYR A 55 3.86 8.76 11.47
C TYR A 55 4.58 7.41 11.45
N SER A 56 4.06 6.42 12.19
CA SER A 56 4.64 5.08 12.28
C SER A 56 4.34 4.22 11.03
N LEU A 57 3.40 4.64 10.18
CA LEU A 57 3.12 4.01 8.89
C LEU A 57 3.93 4.61 7.72
N LEU A 58 4.67 5.70 7.93
CA LEU A 58 5.46 6.36 6.86
C LEU A 58 6.44 5.42 6.12
N PRO A 59 7.13 4.46 6.78
CA PRO A 59 8.00 3.51 6.08
C PRO A 59 7.27 2.49 5.20
N LEU A 60 5.94 2.38 5.32
CA LEU A 60 5.13 1.36 4.64
C LEU A 60 4.74 1.76 3.22
N ALA A 61 5.65 2.39 2.48
CA ALA A 61 5.52 2.64 1.04
C ALA A 61 5.08 1.38 0.23
N PRO A 62 5.48 0.14 0.59
CA PRO A 62 5.00 -1.06 -0.09
C PRO A 62 3.47 -1.29 -0.07
N VAL A 63 2.69 -0.60 0.78
CA VAL A 63 1.21 -0.64 0.74
C VAL A 63 0.69 -0.09 -0.58
N GLY A 64 1.28 1.01 -1.07
CA GLY A 64 0.99 1.57 -2.40
C GLY A 64 1.89 1.02 -3.51
N GLY A 65 3.10 0.55 -3.17
CA GLY A 65 4.10 0.06 -4.14
C GLY A 65 3.61 -1.09 -5.04
N ILE A 66 2.69 -1.93 -4.55
CA ILE A 66 2.08 -2.98 -5.37
C ILE A 66 1.35 -2.42 -6.61
N ILE A 67 0.79 -1.21 -6.52
CA ILE A 67 0.15 -0.55 -7.66
C ILE A 67 1.22 -0.12 -8.68
N GLY A 68 2.40 0.28 -8.21
CA GLY A 68 3.56 0.52 -9.06
C GLY A 68 3.99 -0.74 -9.82
N TRP A 69 4.04 -1.89 -9.16
CA TRP A 69 4.30 -3.19 -9.81
C TRP A 69 3.23 -3.55 -10.86
N MET A 70 1.94 -3.31 -10.54
CA MET A 70 0.85 -3.58 -11.47
C MET A 70 0.99 -2.80 -12.78
N PHE A 71 1.48 -1.57 -12.72
CA PHE A 71 1.51 -0.66 -13.85
C PHE A 71 2.92 -0.16 -14.18
N ALA A 72 3.93 -0.98 -13.88
CA ALA A 72 5.30 -0.73 -14.28
C ALA A 72 5.38 -0.60 -15.81
N VAL A 73 6.33 0.20 -16.30
CA VAL A 73 6.61 0.30 -17.74
C VAL A 73 7.14 -1.05 -18.20
N GLU A 74 6.41 -1.69 -19.11
CA GLU A 74 6.85 -2.94 -19.72
C GLU A 74 8.09 -2.71 -20.60
N GLN A 75 9.00 -3.67 -20.56
CA GLN A 75 10.14 -3.74 -21.47
C GLN A 75 9.97 -4.96 -22.37
N ASP A 76 10.65 -5.00 -23.51
CA ASP A 76 10.48 -6.07 -24.49
C ASP A 76 10.63 -7.46 -23.86
N GLY A 77 9.56 -8.26 -23.97
CA GLY A 77 9.50 -9.61 -23.41
C GLY A 77 9.08 -9.71 -21.94
N PHE A 78 8.88 -8.58 -21.24
CA PHE A 78 8.49 -8.53 -19.83
C PHE A 78 7.10 -7.90 -19.67
N LYS A 79 6.27 -8.52 -18.82
CA LYS A 79 4.92 -8.05 -18.51
C LYS A 79 4.86 -7.47 -17.11
N ASN A 80 4.08 -6.41 -16.93
CA ASN A 80 3.79 -5.87 -15.60
C ASN A 80 2.71 -6.69 -14.89
N GLY A 81 2.43 -6.35 -13.63
CA GLY A 81 1.48 -7.11 -12.82
C GLY A 81 0.04 -7.10 -13.35
N PHE A 82 -0.39 -6.01 -13.99
CA PHE A 82 -1.72 -5.93 -14.59
C PHE A 82 -1.84 -6.84 -15.83
N SER A 83 -0.84 -6.83 -16.71
CA SER A 83 -0.79 -7.71 -17.88
C SER A 83 -0.73 -9.21 -17.53
N ILE A 84 -0.29 -9.55 -16.31
CA ILE A 84 -0.24 -10.92 -15.81
C ILE A 84 -1.57 -11.32 -15.14
N THR A 85 -2.13 -10.46 -14.31
CA THR A 85 -3.25 -10.81 -13.41
C THR A 85 -4.61 -10.26 -13.84
N GLY A 86 -4.66 -9.33 -14.79
CA GLY A 86 -5.86 -8.55 -15.10
C GLY A 86 -6.32 -7.64 -13.95
N GLY A 87 -5.51 -7.49 -12.90
CA GLY A 87 -5.91 -6.79 -11.68
C GLY A 87 -6.82 -7.60 -10.76
N GLU A 88 -6.84 -8.93 -10.90
CA GLU A 88 -7.59 -9.85 -10.04
C GLU A 88 -6.64 -10.79 -9.31
N PHE A 89 -6.28 -10.45 -8.08
CA PHE A 89 -5.37 -11.27 -7.28
C PHE A 89 -5.44 -10.95 -5.79
N THR A 90 -4.88 -11.84 -4.98
CA THR A 90 -4.65 -11.59 -3.55
C THR A 90 -3.15 -11.46 -3.31
N ARG A 91 -2.75 -10.41 -2.59
CA ARG A 91 -1.39 -10.23 -2.07
C ARG A 91 -1.40 -10.48 -0.57
N GLN A 92 -0.43 -11.26 -0.11
CA GLN A 92 -0.08 -11.38 1.30
C GLN A 92 1.38 -10.98 1.45
N ALA A 93 1.67 -10.06 2.36
CA ALA A 93 3.02 -9.60 2.64
C ALA A 93 3.24 -9.48 4.14
N GLU A 94 4.48 -9.68 4.57
CA GLU A 94 4.90 -9.49 5.96
C GLU A 94 6.09 -8.53 6.00
N VAL A 95 6.07 -7.60 6.94
CA VAL A 95 7.16 -6.65 7.18
C VAL A 95 7.69 -6.87 8.59
N THR A 96 8.98 -7.18 8.69
CA THR A 96 9.69 -7.30 9.97
C THR A 96 10.68 -6.15 10.09
N PHE A 97 10.58 -5.40 11.18
CA PHE A 97 11.51 -4.31 11.48
C PHE A 97 12.65 -4.85 12.34
N ILE A 98 13.85 -4.98 11.74
CA ILE A 98 15.01 -5.54 12.44
C ILE A 98 15.28 -4.73 13.71
N GLY A 99 15.43 -5.42 14.85
CA GLY A 99 15.63 -4.80 16.17
C GLY A 99 14.34 -4.42 16.91
N HIS A 100 13.17 -4.64 16.31
CA HIS A 100 11.87 -4.42 16.96
C HIS A 100 11.07 -5.73 17.03
N PRO A 101 10.29 -5.93 18.10
CA PRO A 101 9.51 -7.16 18.28
C PRO A 101 8.30 -7.20 17.33
N GLY A 102 7.96 -8.40 16.88
CA GLY A 102 6.79 -8.66 16.07
C GLY A 102 6.98 -8.36 14.58
N LYS A 103 5.86 -8.31 13.86
CA LYS A 103 5.80 -8.03 12.42
C LYS A 103 4.47 -7.37 12.09
N LEU A 104 4.42 -6.72 10.94
CA LEU A 104 3.18 -6.25 10.32
C LEU A 104 2.80 -7.20 9.18
N VAL A 105 1.55 -7.67 9.17
CA VAL A 105 0.95 -8.43 8.09
C VAL A 105 0.07 -7.50 7.25
N ILE A 106 0.21 -7.60 5.94
CA ILE A 106 -0.54 -6.83 4.95
C ILE A 106 -1.27 -7.83 4.05
N LYS A 107 -2.60 -7.73 4.00
CA LYS A 107 -3.43 -8.50 3.05
C LYS A 107 -4.14 -7.53 2.13
N GLN A 108 -4.00 -7.74 0.83
CA GLN A 108 -4.66 -6.91 -0.18
C GLN A 108 -5.41 -7.79 -1.17
N ARG A 109 -6.66 -7.45 -1.46
CA ARG A 109 -7.47 -8.13 -2.47
C ARG A 109 -7.78 -7.14 -3.59
N PHE A 110 -7.34 -7.48 -4.80
CA PHE A 110 -7.70 -6.76 -6.02
C PHE A 110 -8.81 -7.54 -6.73
N SER A 111 -9.88 -6.84 -7.10
CA SER A 111 -11.09 -7.47 -7.66
C SER A 111 -11.41 -6.97 -9.08
N GLY A 112 -10.38 -6.56 -9.82
CA GLY A 112 -10.53 -6.07 -11.19
C GLY A 112 -11.12 -4.67 -11.26
N ILE A 113 -11.62 -4.33 -12.45
CA ILE A 113 -12.17 -3.02 -12.79
C ILE A 113 -13.67 -3.00 -12.49
N ASP A 114 -14.13 -2.00 -11.74
CA ASP A 114 -15.55 -1.80 -11.41
C ASP A 114 -16.36 -1.18 -12.56
N GLU A 115 -17.67 -1.01 -12.34
CA GLU A 115 -18.59 -0.39 -13.30
C GLU A 115 -18.27 1.08 -13.64
N HIS A 116 -17.42 1.73 -12.84
CA HIS A 116 -16.96 3.10 -13.05
C HIS A 116 -15.58 3.17 -13.72
N GLY A 117 -14.99 2.01 -14.06
CA GLY A 117 -13.67 1.94 -14.71
C GLY A 117 -12.49 2.06 -13.73
N HIS A 118 -12.72 1.96 -12.41
CA HIS A 118 -11.68 1.99 -11.41
C HIS A 118 -11.20 0.59 -11.05
N LEU A 119 -9.89 0.41 -10.89
CA LEU A 119 -9.36 -0.80 -10.28
C LEU A 119 -9.70 -0.78 -8.79
N THR A 120 -10.14 -1.91 -8.25
CA THR A 120 -10.57 -2.01 -6.84
C THR A 120 -9.53 -2.71 -5.98
N ILE A 121 -9.36 -2.24 -4.74
CA ILE A 121 -8.46 -2.84 -3.75
C ILE A 121 -9.06 -2.79 -2.34
N ASP A 122 -9.05 -3.90 -1.62
CA ASP A 122 -9.30 -3.93 -0.16
C ASP A 122 -8.00 -4.23 0.57
N THR A 123 -7.63 -3.41 1.56
CA THR A 123 -6.39 -3.54 2.33
C THR A 123 -6.67 -3.77 3.82
N GLU A 124 -6.04 -4.80 4.38
CA GLU A 124 -6.06 -5.12 5.80
C GLU A 124 -4.63 -5.12 6.36
N LEU A 125 -4.42 -4.38 7.45
CA LEU A 125 -3.15 -4.24 8.14
C LEU A 125 -3.28 -4.76 9.58
N GLU A 126 -2.44 -5.70 9.99
CA GLU A 126 -2.49 -6.25 11.34
C GLU A 126 -1.08 -6.54 11.87
N GLY A 127 -0.75 -6.04 13.06
CA GLY A 127 0.50 -6.38 13.72
C GLY A 127 1.22 -5.20 14.35
N HIS A 128 2.56 -5.26 14.38
CA HIS A 128 3.42 -4.37 15.14
C HIS A 128 4.27 -3.50 14.22
N VAL A 129 4.41 -2.22 14.58
CA VAL A 129 5.31 -1.27 13.93
C VAL A 129 6.12 -0.50 14.98
N PRO A 130 7.38 -0.10 14.69
CA PRO A 130 8.13 0.80 15.55
C PRO A 130 7.41 2.14 15.72
N GLN A 131 7.56 2.76 16.89
CA GLN A 131 7.08 4.13 17.09
C GLN A 131 7.98 5.12 16.34
N ILE A 132 7.38 5.98 15.53
CA ILE A 132 8.05 7.13 14.92
C ILE A 132 7.58 8.41 15.60
N PRO A 133 8.50 9.32 16.02
CA PRO A 133 8.12 10.57 16.66
C PRO A 133 7.23 11.46 15.78
N PHE A 134 6.29 12.15 16.40
CA PHE A 134 5.43 13.13 15.73
C PHE A 134 6.27 14.23 15.06
N GLY A 135 5.87 14.61 13.84
CA GLY A 135 6.56 15.61 13.02
C GLY A 135 7.79 15.08 12.27
N SER A 136 8.12 13.79 12.41
CA SER A 136 9.22 13.19 11.64
C SER A 136 8.87 13.03 10.17
N SER A 137 9.91 13.04 9.32
CA SER A 137 9.83 12.61 7.93
C SER A 137 10.60 11.31 7.74
N VAL A 138 10.22 10.54 6.72
CA VAL A 138 10.94 9.33 6.28
C VAL A 138 11.37 9.53 4.85
N HIS A 139 12.61 9.13 4.54
CA HIS A 139 13.14 9.11 3.19
C HIS A 139 13.47 7.66 2.81
N ILE A 140 13.09 7.27 1.60
CA ILE A 140 13.40 5.96 1.03
C ILE A 140 14.18 6.23 -0.25
N GLU A 141 15.44 5.79 -0.27
CA GLU A 141 16.29 5.87 -1.46
C GLU A 141 15.80 4.92 -2.55
N PRO A 142 16.14 5.16 -3.84
CA PRO A 142 15.83 4.22 -4.91
C PRO A 142 16.36 2.80 -4.62
N TYR A 143 15.56 1.79 -4.93
CA TYR A 143 15.92 0.37 -4.77
C TYR A 143 15.37 -0.48 -5.93
N THR A 144 15.86 -1.71 -6.03
CA THR A 144 15.38 -2.75 -6.96
C THR A 144 14.89 -3.94 -6.16
N GLU A 145 13.73 -4.49 -6.52
CA GLU A 145 13.21 -5.76 -6.00
C GLU A 145 13.44 -6.90 -6.98
#